data_AF-A0A2E9WPB1-F1
#
_entry.id   AF-A0A2E9WPB1-F1
#
_cell.length_a   1.000
_cell.length_b   1.000
_cell.length_c   1.000
_cell.angle_alpha   90.00
_cell.angle_beta   90.00
_cell.angle_gamma   90.00
#
_symmetry.space_group_name_H-M   'P 1'
#
loop_
_entity.id
_entity.type
_entity.pdbx_description
1 polymer ?
#
loop_
_entity_poly.entity_id
_entity_poly.type
_entity_poly.pdbx_seq_one_letter_code
_entity_poly.pdbx_strand_id
1 'polypeptide(L)'
;MKWTTATLALFSVGTLLLTGKVLLHPNRATPSEILDGVQAARERGITDTALLLRDLDRAVRDSASDASEPADPNLAVQLLRCRAELRAHLGDYKTAMEDLDTALALDTEAEAGLSHLKLVYQAEDGDRSGALLAALTLRDRFPKFLQAHTLAGTLASEEAEAALQRAIAKTDHTLLRQDSVSARPLLATIAARAAGADPERARQATPLRGLFLPKHRM
;
A
#
# COMPACT_ATOMS: atom_id res chain seq x y z
N MET A 1 -64.46 -13.30 -48.48
CA MET A 1 -63.21 -13.76 -47.84
C MET A 1 -63.23 -13.36 -46.38
N LYS A 2 -63.39 -14.34 -45.48
CA LYS A 2 -63.45 -14.14 -44.02
C LYS A 2 -62.01 -14.16 -43.50
N TRP A 3 -61.47 -13.00 -43.12
CA TRP A 3 -60.18 -12.93 -42.43
C TRP A 3 -60.41 -13.37 -40.99
N THR A 4 -59.92 -14.56 -40.67
CA THR A 4 -59.94 -15.14 -39.33
C THR A 4 -58.94 -14.39 -38.44
N THR A 5 -59.40 -14.13 -37.23
CA THR A 5 -58.80 -13.54 -36.02
C THR A 5 -57.36 -13.94 -35.63
N ALA A 6 -56.66 -14.75 -36.44
CA ALA A 6 -55.34 -15.27 -36.12
C ALA A 6 -54.17 -14.29 -36.40
N THR A 7 -54.33 -13.31 -37.29
CA THR A 7 -53.24 -12.39 -37.65
C THR A 7 -53.05 -11.21 -36.69
N LEU A 8 -54.05 -10.88 -35.86
CA LEU A 8 -53.95 -9.78 -34.89
C LEU A 8 -53.27 -10.17 -33.57
N ALA A 9 -53.19 -11.48 -33.27
CA ALA A 9 -52.53 -11.97 -32.06
C ALA A 9 -51.00 -12.04 -32.17
N LEU A 10 -50.44 -12.03 -33.39
CA LEU A 10 -48.99 -12.09 -33.61
C LEU A 10 -48.28 -10.72 -33.44
N PHE A 11 -49.02 -9.61 -33.54
CA PHE A 11 -48.45 -8.27 -33.32
C PHE A 11 -48.46 -7.81 -31.85
N SER A 12 -49.26 -8.43 -30.98
CA SER A 12 -49.26 -8.10 -29.54
C SER A 12 -48.20 -8.85 -28.75
N VAL A 13 -47.67 -9.97 -29.28
CA VAL A 13 -46.56 -10.70 -28.66
C VAL A 13 -45.20 -10.12 -29.07
N GLY A 14 -45.09 -9.53 -30.27
CA GLY A 14 -43.85 -8.92 -30.76
C GLY A 14 -43.45 -7.63 -30.06
N THR A 15 -44.40 -6.84 -29.57
CA THR A 15 -44.12 -5.58 -28.86
C THR A 15 -43.79 -5.78 -27.37
N LEU A 16 -44.19 -6.91 -26.77
CA LEU A 16 -43.83 -7.23 -25.39
C LEU A 16 -42.36 -7.67 -25.23
N LEU A 17 -41.75 -8.18 -26.30
CA LEU A 17 -40.35 -8.63 -26.28
C LEU A 17 -39.34 -7.48 -26.49
N LEU A 18 -39.75 -6.34 -27.03
CA LEU A 18 -38.89 -5.16 -27.16
C LEU A 18 -38.93 -4.22 -25.96
N THR A 19 -40.04 -4.19 -25.21
CA THR A 19 -40.13 -3.41 -23.95
C THR A 19 -39.69 -4.22 -22.72
N GLY A 20 -39.68 -5.55 -22.80
CA GLY A 20 -39.24 -6.44 -21.72
C GLY A 20 -37.75 -6.38 -21.37
N LYS A 21 -36.89 -5.82 -22.23
CA LYS A 21 -35.46 -5.62 -21.92
C LYS A 21 -35.19 -4.43 -20.99
N VAL A 22 -36.13 -3.49 -20.85
CA VAL A 22 -35.90 -2.24 -20.10
C VAL A 22 -36.36 -2.33 -18.64
N LEU A 23 -37.08 -3.39 -18.25
CA LEU A 23 -37.71 -3.51 -16.92
C LEU A 23 -37.11 -4.61 -16.00
N LEU A 24 -35.99 -5.23 -16.40
CA LEU A 24 -35.35 -6.32 -15.65
C LEU A 24 -33.89 -6.05 -15.30
N HIS A 25 -33.54 -4.80 -15.03
CA HIS A 25 -32.39 -4.52 -14.19
C HIS A 25 -32.94 -4.16 -12.82
N PRO A 26 -32.91 -5.08 -11.82
CA PRO A 26 -33.04 -4.63 -10.43
C PRO A 26 -32.05 -3.49 -10.24
N ASN A 27 -32.46 -2.43 -9.55
CA ASN A 27 -31.68 -1.21 -9.32
C ASN A 27 -30.34 -1.59 -8.63
N ARG A 28 -29.35 -2.00 -9.43
CA ARG A 28 -28.03 -2.43 -8.97
C ARG A 28 -27.24 -1.15 -8.85
N ALA A 29 -26.70 -0.93 -7.66
CA ALA A 29 -25.86 0.22 -7.41
C ALA A 29 -24.71 0.25 -8.44
N THR A 30 -24.48 1.40 -9.05
CA THR A 30 -23.37 1.57 -10.00
C THR A 30 -22.03 1.48 -9.28
N PRO A 31 -20.91 1.22 -9.97
CA PRO A 31 -19.59 1.23 -9.35
C PRO A 31 -19.27 2.55 -8.61
N SER A 32 -19.74 3.69 -9.12
CA SER A 32 -19.60 4.99 -8.46
C SER A 32 -20.44 5.09 -7.19
N GLU A 33 -21.70 4.64 -7.21
CA GLU A 33 -22.55 4.63 -6.01
C GLU A 33 -22.00 3.69 -4.92
N ILE A 34 -21.40 2.57 -5.32
CA ILE A 34 -20.72 1.67 -4.38
C ILE A 34 -19.51 2.37 -3.76
N LEU A 35 -18.69 3.06 -4.57
CA LEU A 35 -17.53 3.80 -4.07
C LEU A 35 -17.96 4.87 -3.04
N ASP A 36 -18.97 5.67 -3.37
CA ASP A 36 -19.52 6.70 -2.47
C ASP A 36 -20.05 6.09 -1.17
N GLY A 37 -20.77 4.97 -1.27
CA GLY A 37 -21.29 4.23 -0.13
C GLY A 37 -20.18 3.74 0.80
N VAL A 38 -19.10 3.19 0.23
CA VAL A 38 -17.93 2.71 0.98
C VAL A 38 -17.19 3.87 1.65
N GLN A 39 -16.96 4.97 0.93
CA GLN A 39 -16.30 6.15 1.50
C GLN A 39 -17.11 6.72 2.67
N ALA A 40 -18.42 6.89 2.49
CA ALA A 40 -19.31 7.37 3.54
C ALA A 40 -19.40 6.37 4.72
N ALA A 41 -19.30 5.06 4.48
CA ALA A 41 -19.24 4.06 5.54
C ALA A 41 -17.95 4.19 6.37
N ARG A 42 -16.82 4.42 5.72
CA ARG A 42 -15.53 4.66 6.39
C ARG A 42 -15.53 5.94 7.23
N GLU A 43 -16.09 7.03 6.70
CA GLU A 43 -16.22 8.29 7.45
C GLU A 43 -17.09 8.13 8.69
N ARG A 44 -18.11 7.28 8.63
CA ARG A 44 -18.97 6.95 9.79
C ARG A 44 -18.35 5.92 10.74
N GLY A 45 -17.14 5.44 10.45
CA GLY A 45 -16.46 4.42 11.25
C GLY A 45 -17.15 3.05 11.23
N ILE A 46 -17.91 2.74 10.17
CA ILE A 46 -18.56 1.43 10.02
C ILE A 46 -17.49 0.36 9.77
N THR A 47 -17.56 -0.73 10.52
CA THR A 47 -16.50 -1.76 10.60
C THR A 47 -16.80 -3.05 9.84
N ASP A 48 -17.91 -3.15 9.10
CA ASP A 48 -18.22 -4.35 8.30
C ASP A 48 -17.36 -4.42 7.03
N THR A 49 -16.06 -4.61 7.23
CA THR A 49 -15.03 -4.66 6.18
C THR A 49 -15.30 -5.78 5.17
N ALA A 50 -15.89 -6.90 5.60
CA ALA A 50 -16.24 -8.01 4.73
C ALA A 50 -17.34 -7.63 3.73
N LEU A 51 -18.40 -6.94 4.19
CA LEU A 51 -19.45 -6.44 3.31
C LEU A 51 -18.90 -5.41 2.32
N LEU A 52 -18.12 -4.45 2.81
CA LEU A 52 -17.53 -3.40 1.95
C LEU A 52 -16.59 -3.98 0.90
N LEU A 53 -15.75 -4.96 1.25
CA LEU A 53 -14.90 -5.65 0.29
C LEU A 53 -15.70 -6.40 -0.77
N ARG A 54 -16.78 -7.09 -0.37
CA ARG A 54 -17.66 -7.79 -1.32
C ARG A 54 -18.29 -6.83 -2.32
N ASP A 55 -18.70 -5.64 -1.87
CA ASP A 55 -19.29 -4.64 -2.75
C ASP A 55 -18.25 -4.00 -3.66
N LEU A 56 -17.02 -3.72 -3.17
CA LEU A 56 -15.91 -3.27 -4.02
C LEU A 56 -15.47 -4.33 -5.04
N ASP A 57 -15.44 -5.61 -4.67
CA ASP A 57 -15.13 -6.71 -5.61
C ASP A 57 -16.15 -6.82 -6.73
N ARG A 58 -17.41 -6.48 -6.44
CA ARG A 58 -18.44 -6.34 -7.47
C ARG A 58 -18.15 -5.10 -8.33
N ALA A 59 -17.96 -3.94 -7.72
CA ALA A 59 -17.74 -2.68 -8.42
C ALA A 59 -16.52 -2.72 -9.36
N VAL A 60 -15.39 -3.29 -8.93
CA VAL A 60 -14.17 -3.45 -9.76
C VAL A 60 -14.42 -4.36 -10.97
N ARG A 61 -15.20 -5.44 -10.81
CA ARG A 61 -15.54 -6.33 -11.92
C ARG A 61 -16.50 -5.65 -12.89
N ASP A 62 -17.53 -5.00 -12.36
CA ASP A 62 -18.54 -4.32 -13.15
C ASP A 62 -17.90 -3.17 -13.94
N SER A 63 -17.01 -2.37 -13.32
CA SER A 63 -16.28 -1.28 -14.00
C SER A 63 -15.35 -1.73 -15.13
N ALA A 64 -14.92 -3.00 -15.12
CA ALA A 64 -14.10 -3.58 -16.19
C ALA A 64 -14.92 -4.23 -17.32
N SER A 65 -16.20 -4.52 -17.08
CA SER A 65 -17.06 -5.31 -17.98
C SER A 65 -18.18 -4.51 -18.64
N ASP A 66 -18.50 -3.32 -18.11
CA ASP A 66 -19.62 -2.54 -18.60
C ASP A 66 -19.28 -1.89 -19.95
N ALA A 67 -19.95 -2.35 -21.01
CA ALA A 67 -19.83 -1.78 -22.36
C ALA A 67 -20.74 -0.55 -22.57
N SER A 68 -21.55 -0.19 -21.55
CA SER A 68 -22.53 0.90 -21.61
C SER A 68 -21.91 2.28 -21.45
N GLU A 69 -20.79 2.36 -20.72
CA GLU A 69 -20.03 3.58 -20.46
C GLU A 69 -18.54 3.33 -20.79
N PRO A 70 -17.81 4.31 -21.33
CA PRO A 70 -16.37 4.18 -21.47
C PRO A 70 -15.76 3.97 -20.09
N ALA A 71 -14.89 2.96 -19.96
CA ALA A 71 -14.20 2.68 -18.71
C ALA A 71 -13.49 3.95 -18.20
N ASP A 72 -13.96 4.53 -17.10
CA ASP A 72 -13.33 5.67 -16.44
C ASP A 72 -12.10 5.16 -15.65
N PRO A 73 -10.87 5.44 -16.12
CA PRO A 73 -9.66 4.97 -15.46
C PRO A 73 -9.55 5.53 -14.04
N ASN A 74 -10.08 6.73 -13.79
CA ASN A 74 -10.02 7.37 -12.48
C ASN A 74 -10.97 6.70 -11.49
N LEU A 75 -12.17 6.29 -11.93
CA LEU A 75 -13.08 5.50 -11.10
C LEU A 75 -12.46 4.13 -10.76
N ALA A 76 -11.89 3.45 -11.75
CA ALA A 76 -11.22 2.17 -11.54
C ALA A 76 -10.05 2.27 -10.54
N VAL A 77 -9.21 3.31 -10.66
CA VAL A 77 -8.13 3.60 -9.70
C VAL A 77 -8.69 3.81 -8.29
N GLN A 78 -9.77 4.58 -8.14
CA GLN A 78 -10.34 4.83 -6.82
C GLN A 78 -10.92 3.56 -6.17
N LEU A 79 -11.61 2.72 -6.95
CA LEU A 79 -12.14 1.45 -6.49
C LEU A 79 -11.02 0.49 -6.05
N LEU A 80 -9.97 0.36 -6.87
CA LEU A 80 -8.79 -0.46 -6.55
C LEU A 80 -8.07 0.06 -5.30
N ARG A 81 -7.87 1.37 -5.18
CA ARG A 81 -7.26 1.99 -4.00
C ARG A 81 -8.08 1.72 -2.73
N CYS A 82 -9.39 1.94 -2.78
CA CYS A 82 -10.26 1.68 -1.63
C CYS A 82 -10.27 0.21 -1.23
N ARG A 83 -10.21 -0.71 -2.22
CA ARG A 83 -10.13 -2.14 -1.95
C ARG A 83 -8.78 -2.53 -1.33
N ALA A 84 -7.68 -1.98 -1.85
CA ALA A 84 -6.34 -2.17 -1.30
C ALA A 84 -6.27 -1.73 0.16
N GLU A 85 -6.82 -0.56 0.49
CA GLU A 85 -6.86 -0.06 1.86
C GLU A 85 -7.64 -0.97 2.81
N LEU A 86 -8.80 -1.48 2.38
CA LEU A 86 -9.58 -2.43 3.19
C LEU A 86 -8.86 -3.77 3.36
N ARG A 87 -8.18 -4.29 2.32
CA ARG A 87 -7.38 -5.51 2.41
C ARG A 87 -6.18 -5.34 3.35
N ALA A 88 -5.48 -4.21 3.27
CA ALA A 88 -4.39 -3.89 4.17
C ALA A 88 -4.86 -3.75 5.64
N HIS A 89 -6.07 -3.23 5.89
CA HIS A 89 -6.66 -3.22 7.23
C HIS A 89 -6.91 -4.63 7.79
N LEU A 90 -7.08 -5.63 6.92
CA LEU A 90 -7.19 -7.04 7.31
C LEU A 90 -5.81 -7.75 7.39
N GLY A 91 -4.70 -7.02 7.16
CA GLY A 91 -3.35 -7.58 7.11
C GLY A 91 -3.01 -8.30 5.80
N ASP A 92 -3.89 -8.25 4.80
CA ASP A 92 -3.66 -8.84 3.48
C ASP A 92 -2.90 -7.86 2.57
N TYR A 93 -1.65 -7.58 2.94
CA TYR A 93 -0.81 -6.60 2.25
C TYR A 93 -0.44 -7.04 0.83
N LYS A 94 -0.27 -8.34 0.59
CA LYS A 94 0.08 -8.86 -0.74
C LYS A 94 -1.03 -8.58 -1.76
N THR A 95 -2.26 -8.97 -1.43
CA THR A 95 -3.40 -8.74 -2.32
C THR A 95 -3.74 -7.25 -2.41
N ALA A 96 -3.48 -6.47 -1.36
CA ALA A 96 -3.57 -5.00 -1.43
C ALA A 96 -2.56 -4.39 -2.42
N MET A 97 -1.32 -4.88 -2.43
CA MET A 97 -0.30 -4.42 -3.38
C MET A 97 -0.63 -4.80 -4.82
N GLU A 98 -1.24 -5.97 -5.07
CA GLU A 98 -1.73 -6.37 -6.40
C GLU A 98 -2.80 -5.41 -6.94
N ASP A 99 -3.70 -4.94 -6.08
CA ASP A 99 -4.69 -3.91 -6.45
C ASP A 99 -4.00 -2.59 -6.81
N LEU A 100 -2.99 -2.18 -6.05
CA LEU A 100 -2.24 -0.96 -6.33
C LEU A 100 -1.41 -1.07 -7.61
N ASP A 101 -0.86 -2.24 -7.92
CA ASP A 101 -0.17 -2.49 -9.18
C ASP A 101 -1.12 -2.41 -10.37
N THR A 102 -2.33 -2.95 -10.22
CA THR A 102 -3.38 -2.80 -11.21
C THR A 102 -3.77 -1.33 -11.40
N ALA A 103 -3.86 -0.56 -10.31
CA ALA A 103 -4.19 0.87 -10.37
C ALA A 103 -3.06 1.70 -11.01
N LEU A 104 -1.79 1.39 -10.71
CA LEU A 104 -0.62 2.03 -11.30
C LEU A 104 -0.52 1.77 -12.81
N ALA A 105 -0.95 0.60 -13.27
CA ALA A 105 -0.97 0.25 -14.69
C ALA A 105 -1.96 1.07 -15.52
N LEU A 106 -2.91 1.77 -14.88
CA LEU A 106 -3.89 2.63 -15.55
C LEU A 106 -3.35 4.03 -15.91
N ASP A 107 -2.06 4.30 -15.63
CA ASP A 107 -1.33 5.54 -15.94
C ASP A 107 -2.13 6.81 -15.61
N THR A 108 -2.19 7.13 -14.32
CA THR A 108 -2.96 8.27 -13.80
C THR A 108 -2.09 9.23 -13.01
N GLU A 109 -2.55 10.48 -12.86
CA GLU A 109 -1.93 11.52 -12.02
C GLU A 109 -1.79 11.10 -10.53
N ALA A 110 -2.43 10.00 -10.12
CA ALA A 110 -2.34 9.45 -8.78
C ALA A 110 -1.06 8.61 -8.53
N GLU A 111 -0.17 8.45 -9.53
CA GLU A 111 1.00 7.56 -9.48
C GLU A 111 1.83 7.72 -8.20
N ALA A 112 2.18 8.95 -7.81
CA ALA A 112 3.01 9.21 -6.63
C ALA A 112 2.32 8.74 -5.34
N GLY A 113 1.00 8.98 -5.23
CA GLY A 113 0.19 8.58 -4.07
C GLY A 113 0.01 7.07 -3.97
N LEU A 114 -0.30 6.42 -5.10
CA LEU A 114 -0.44 4.96 -5.18
C LEU A 114 0.89 4.26 -4.90
N SER A 115 1.99 4.76 -5.47
CA SER A 115 3.33 4.24 -5.22
C SER A 115 3.68 4.33 -3.74
N HIS A 116 3.45 5.48 -3.11
CA HIS A 116 3.68 5.62 -1.67
C HIS A 116 2.87 4.64 -0.83
N LEU A 117 1.58 4.47 -1.13
CA LEU A 117 0.74 3.53 -0.41
C LEU A 117 1.24 2.09 -0.56
N LYS A 118 1.66 1.71 -1.77
CA LYS A 118 2.25 0.39 -2.04
C LYS A 118 3.50 0.16 -1.21
N LEU A 119 4.38 1.17 -1.11
CA LEU A 119 5.61 1.08 -0.32
C LEU A 119 5.36 0.96 1.19
N VAL A 120 4.31 1.62 1.69
CA VAL A 120 3.86 1.41 3.08
C VAL A 120 3.47 -0.05 3.28
N TYR A 121 2.65 -0.62 2.39
CA TYR A 121 2.24 -2.02 2.50
C TYR A 121 3.40 -3.01 2.33
N GLN A 122 4.37 -2.71 1.48
CA GLN A 122 5.58 -3.50 1.34
C GLN A 122 6.41 -3.53 2.64
N ALA A 123 6.51 -2.39 3.33
CA ALA A 123 7.18 -2.31 4.62
C ALA A 123 6.44 -3.10 5.71
N GLU A 124 5.10 -3.03 5.73
CA GLU A 124 4.25 -3.79 6.68
C GLU A 124 4.25 -5.30 6.41
N ASP A 125 4.35 -5.74 5.14
CA ASP A 125 4.54 -7.16 4.77
C ASP A 125 5.93 -7.70 5.17
N GLY A 126 6.84 -6.81 5.58
CA GLY A 126 8.13 -7.14 6.18
C GLY A 126 9.34 -6.80 5.32
N ASP A 127 9.16 -6.39 4.07
CA ASP A 127 10.26 -5.97 3.19
C ASP A 127 10.59 -4.47 3.37
N ARG A 128 11.03 -4.11 4.58
CA ARG A 128 11.37 -2.72 4.94
C ARG A 128 12.55 -2.17 4.15
N SER A 129 13.57 -3.00 3.94
CA SER A 129 14.78 -2.59 3.20
C SER A 129 14.46 -2.34 1.71
N GLY A 130 13.64 -3.20 1.08
CA GLY A 130 13.14 -2.97 -0.27
C GLY A 130 12.27 -1.73 -0.37
N ALA A 131 11.34 -1.55 0.58
CA ALA A 131 10.48 -0.37 0.67
C ALA A 131 11.30 0.93 0.83
N LEU A 132 12.38 0.92 1.63
CA LEU A 132 13.27 2.07 1.80
C LEU A 132 13.95 2.46 0.49
N LEU A 133 14.54 1.49 -0.22
CA LEU A 133 15.20 1.75 -1.50
C LEU A 133 14.22 2.35 -2.52
N ALA A 134 13.02 1.80 -2.58
CA ALA A 134 11.98 2.28 -3.48
C ALA A 134 11.42 3.65 -3.04
N ALA A 135 11.33 3.93 -1.74
CA ALA A 135 10.91 5.25 -1.22
C ALA A 135 11.92 6.35 -1.56
N LEU A 136 13.23 6.04 -1.52
CA LEU A 136 14.27 6.95 -1.99
C LEU A 136 14.14 7.22 -3.49
N THR A 137 13.87 6.19 -4.28
CA THR A 137 13.63 6.34 -5.72
C THR A 137 12.38 7.19 -5.99
N LEU A 138 11.30 6.97 -5.24
CA LEU A 138 10.06 7.75 -5.35
C LEU A 138 10.29 9.23 -4.99
N ARG A 139 11.04 9.49 -3.93
CA ARG A 139 11.44 10.84 -3.52
C ARG A 139 12.22 11.55 -4.63
N ASP A 140 13.17 10.85 -5.25
CA ASP A 140 14.02 11.44 -6.28
C ASP A 140 13.23 11.71 -7.57
N ARG A 141 12.26 10.85 -7.89
CA ARG A 141 11.35 11.03 -9.02
C ARG A 141 10.32 12.13 -8.79
N PHE A 142 9.80 12.26 -7.57
CA PHE A 142 8.79 13.26 -7.18
C PHE A 142 9.30 14.14 -6.04
N PRO A 143 10.26 15.06 -6.29
CA PRO A 143 10.94 15.81 -5.23
C PRO A 143 10.03 16.72 -4.41
N LYS A 144 8.86 17.11 -4.96
CA LYS A 144 7.85 17.93 -4.28
C LYS A 144 6.81 17.12 -3.49
N PHE A 145 6.82 15.79 -3.61
CA PHE A 145 5.88 14.92 -2.92
C PHE A 145 6.39 14.60 -1.51
N LEU A 146 5.93 15.38 -0.53
CA LEU A 146 6.43 15.36 0.85
C LEU A 146 6.34 13.98 1.50
N GLN A 147 5.31 13.21 1.16
CA GLN A 147 5.07 11.88 1.73
C GLN A 147 6.20 10.89 1.40
N ALA A 148 6.86 11.03 0.24
CA ALA A 148 8.02 10.19 -0.10
C ALA A 148 9.24 10.54 0.79
N HIS A 149 9.45 11.82 1.12
CA HIS A 149 10.52 12.22 2.04
C HIS A 149 10.26 11.70 3.46
N THR A 150 9.02 11.80 3.93
CA THR A 150 8.65 11.30 5.27
C THR A 150 8.76 9.78 5.35
N LEU A 151 8.32 9.05 4.31
CA LEU A 151 8.43 7.59 4.27
C LEU A 151 9.90 7.14 4.22
N ALA A 152 10.72 7.74 3.36
CA ALA A 152 12.15 7.42 3.30
C ALA A 152 12.86 7.74 4.63
N GLY A 153 12.52 8.86 5.26
CA GLY A 153 13.12 9.27 6.53
C GLY A 153 12.75 8.35 7.71
N THR A 154 11.49 7.91 7.76
CA THR A 154 10.99 6.97 8.80
C THR A 154 11.63 5.60 8.62
N LEU A 155 11.52 5.00 7.43
CA LEU A 155 12.12 3.70 7.13
C LEU A 155 13.64 3.69 7.34
N ALA A 156 14.35 4.77 6.96
CA ALA A 156 15.79 4.88 7.19
C ALA A 156 16.15 4.93 8.68
N SER A 157 15.31 5.58 9.49
CA SER A 157 15.54 5.67 10.94
C SER A 157 15.29 4.32 11.61
N GLU A 158 14.24 3.60 11.21
CA GLU A 158 13.94 2.25 11.69
C GLU A 158 15.03 1.24 11.31
N GLU A 159 15.50 1.24 10.06
CA GLU A 159 16.60 0.37 9.61
C GLU A 159 17.91 0.69 10.34
N ALA A 160 18.19 1.96 10.61
CA ALA A 160 19.35 2.37 11.39
C ALA A 160 19.27 1.86 12.84
N GLU A 161 18.10 1.96 13.47
CA GLU A 161 17.88 1.42 14.82
C GLU A 161 18.02 -0.11 14.84
N ALA A 162 17.41 -0.81 13.89
CA ALA A 162 17.53 -2.26 13.76
C ALA A 162 18.99 -2.70 13.51
N ALA A 163 19.75 -1.94 12.71
CA ALA A 163 21.18 -2.18 12.51
C ALA A 163 21.98 -1.97 13.80
N LEU A 164 21.68 -0.92 14.58
CA LEU A 164 22.32 -0.67 15.88
C LEU A 164 22.04 -1.81 16.87
N GLN A 165 20.79 -2.26 16.98
CA GLN A 165 20.43 -3.37 17.87
C GLN A 165 21.14 -4.66 17.48
N ARG A 166 21.21 -4.97 16.18
CA ARG A 166 21.99 -6.12 15.67
C ARG A 166 23.47 -5.99 16.01
N ALA A 167 24.05 -4.79 15.90
CA ALA A 167 25.45 -4.56 16.26
C ALA A 167 25.70 -4.74 17.76
N ILE A 168 24.80 -4.26 18.62
CA ILE A 168 24.87 -4.44 20.07
C ILE A 168 24.78 -5.93 20.44
N ALA A 169 23.79 -6.64 19.92
CA ALA A 169 23.60 -8.07 20.19
C ALA A 169 24.84 -8.89 19.75
N LYS A 170 25.39 -8.59 18.57
CA LYS A 170 26.62 -9.23 18.10
C LYS A 170 27.79 -8.93 19.02
N THR A 171 27.92 -7.69 19.48
CA THR A 171 28.97 -7.27 20.43
C THR A 171 28.86 -8.05 21.74
N ASP A 172 27.66 -8.15 22.32
CA ASP A 172 27.39 -8.91 23.55
C ASP A 172 27.75 -10.40 23.42
N HIS A 173 27.56 -11.00 22.25
CA HIS A 173 27.95 -12.39 22.00
C HIS A 173 29.45 -12.58 21.77
N THR A 174 30.15 -11.56 21.28
CA THR A 174 31.57 -11.66 20.90
C THR A 174 32.54 -11.24 21.99
N LEU A 175 32.19 -10.26 22.80
CA LEU A 175 33.09 -9.67 23.79
C LEU A 175 32.84 -10.20 25.19
N LEU A 176 33.87 -10.12 26.04
CA LEU A 176 33.69 -10.34 27.48
C LEU A 176 32.74 -9.28 28.05
N ARG A 177 31.99 -9.63 29.10
CA ARG A 177 30.95 -8.77 29.69
C ARG A 177 31.40 -7.33 29.95
N GLN A 178 32.62 -7.14 30.47
CA GLN A 178 33.16 -5.82 30.75
C GLN A 178 33.43 -5.01 29.46
N ASP A 179 34.05 -5.64 28.45
CA ASP A 179 34.34 -4.98 27.17
C ASP A 179 33.05 -4.68 26.40
N SER A 180 32.03 -5.55 26.50
CA SER A 180 30.71 -5.27 25.90
C SER A 180 30.01 -4.07 26.52
N VAL A 181 30.05 -3.94 27.86
CA VAL A 181 29.50 -2.76 28.57
C VAL A 181 30.19 -1.48 28.10
N SER A 182 31.50 -1.51 27.84
CA SER A 182 32.25 -0.37 27.29
C SER A 182 31.94 -0.09 25.81
N ALA A 183 31.61 -1.10 25.01
CA ALA A 183 31.34 -0.95 23.58
C ALA A 183 29.95 -0.34 23.29
N ARG A 184 28.93 -0.65 24.09
CA ARG A 184 27.55 -0.17 23.91
C ARG A 184 27.41 1.35 23.75
N PRO A 185 27.95 2.20 24.65
CA PRO A 185 27.83 3.65 24.49
C PRO A 185 28.54 4.16 23.24
N LEU A 186 29.68 3.55 22.85
CA LEU A 186 30.41 3.92 21.63
C LEU A 186 29.57 3.65 20.37
N LEU A 187 28.93 2.49 20.30
CA LEU A 187 28.01 2.14 19.21
C LEU A 187 26.84 3.12 19.11
N ALA A 188 26.23 3.47 20.25
CA ALA A 188 25.15 4.44 20.30
C ALA A 188 25.60 5.84 19.83
N THR A 189 26.77 6.31 20.25
CA THR A 189 27.31 7.61 19.81
C THR A 189 27.66 7.62 18.32
N ILE A 190 28.23 6.54 17.79
CA ILE A 190 28.53 6.43 16.36
C ILE A 190 27.25 6.46 15.52
N ALA A 191 26.21 5.76 15.98
CA ALA A 191 24.91 5.68 15.28
C ALA A 191 24.03 6.93 15.48
N ALA A 192 24.28 7.76 16.50
CA ALA A 192 23.46 8.92 16.81
C ALA A 192 23.43 9.93 15.67
N ARG A 193 22.23 10.36 15.26
CA ARG A 193 22.01 11.35 14.19
C ARG A 193 22.11 12.77 14.76
N ALA A 194 23.34 13.27 14.92
CA ALA A 194 23.59 14.64 15.38
C ALA A 194 24.34 15.46 14.33
N ALA A 195 23.87 16.68 14.06
CA ALA A 195 24.54 17.61 13.16
C ALA A 195 25.92 17.97 13.72
N GLY A 196 26.96 17.93 12.88
CA GLY A 196 28.35 18.19 13.30
C GLY A 196 29.03 17.05 14.07
N ALA A 197 28.39 15.87 14.19
CA ALA A 197 28.95 14.74 14.93
C ALA A 197 29.96 13.89 14.13
N ASP A 198 30.14 14.10 12.83
CA ASP A 198 31.06 13.28 12.01
C ASP A 198 32.51 13.22 12.55
N PRO A 199 33.12 14.33 13.01
CA PRO A 199 34.44 14.27 13.65
C PRO A 199 34.43 13.46 14.95
N GLU A 200 33.34 13.53 15.72
CA GLU A 200 33.20 12.82 16.99
C GLU A 200 32.94 11.32 16.76
N ARG A 201 32.11 10.95 15.78
CA ARG A 201 31.92 9.55 15.35
C ARG A 201 33.24 8.91 14.93
N ALA A 202 34.06 9.65 14.16
CA ALA A 202 35.38 9.19 13.74
C ALA A 202 36.32 8.96 14.95
N ARG A 203 36.27 9.82 15.97
CA ARG A 203 37.04 9.66 17.21
C ARG A 203 36.61 8.42 18.00
N GLN A 204 35.31 8.16 18.10
CA GLN A 204 34.76 7.03 18.85
C GLN A 204 34.97 5.66 18.15
N ALA A 205 35.22 5.65 16.84
CA ALA A 205 35.52 4.42 16.11
C ALA A 205 36.84 3.76 16.54
N THR A 206 37.86 4.56 16.88
CA THR A 206 39.18 4.08 17.30
C THR A 206 39.16 3.27 18.61
N PRO A 207 38.62 3.78 19.74
CA PRO A 207 38.51 3.00 20.96
C PRO A 207 37.62 1.77 20.79
N LEU A 208 36.55 1.86 19.99
CA LEU A 208 35.68 0.72 19.69
C LEU A 208 36.48 -0.42 19.03
N ARG A 209 37.30 -0.12 18.00
CA ARG A 209 38.16 -1.12 17.35
C ARG A 209 39.13 -1.79 18.32
N GLY A 210 39.69 -1.03 19.26
CA GLY A 210 40.59 -1.55 20.29
C GLY A 210 39.99 -2.67 21.13
N LEU A 211 38.67 -2.65 21.37
CA LEU A 211 37.97 -3.69 22.15
C LEU A 211 37.91 -5.05 21.45
N PHE A 212 38.03 -5.08 20.12
CA PHE A 212 37.99 -6.31 19.32
C PHE A 212 39.38 -6.86 18.98
N LEU A 213 40.46 -6.14 19.33
CA LEU A 213 41.82 -6.62 19.08
C LEU A 213 42.26 -7.64 20.15
N PRO A 214 43.07 -8.65 19.78
CA PRO A 214 43.62 -9.60 20.75
C PRO A 214 44.41 -8.84 21.82
N LYS A 215 44.03 -8.99 23.09
CA LYS A 215 44.85 -8.53 24.21
C LYS A 215 46.08 -9.43 24.26
N HIS A 216 47.17 -9.01 23.62
CA HIS A 216 48.45 -9.71 23.74
C HIS A 216 48.81 -9.78 25.24
N ARG A 217 48.80 -11.00 25.79
CA ARG A 217 49.30 -11.26 27.14
C ARG A 217 50.81 -10.99 27.09
N MET A 218 51.24 -9.83 27.60
CA MET A 218 52.58 -9.70 28.18
C MET A 218 52.60 -10.43 29.52
#